data_AF-A0A7Y0FRC5-F1
#
_entry.id   AF-A0A7Y0FRC5-F1
#
_cell.length_a   1.000
_cell.length_b   1.000
_cell.length_c   1.000
_cell.angle_alpha   90.00
_cell.angle_beta   90.00
_cell.angle_gamma   90.00
#
_symmetry.space_group_name_H-M   'P 1'
#
loop_
_entity.id
_entity.type
_entity.pdbx_description
1 polymer ?
#
loop_
_entity_poly.entity_id
_entity_poly.type
_entity_poly.pdbx_seq_one_letter_code
_entity_poly.pdbx_strand_id
1 'polypeptide(L)'
;MEIDKIRDHIAQKLSSDYNVWNDVLNNTQPENYACEHWRVDINPTDIWVDIPNKKFSVDDGFFSFNVIVEPGKENKDISYNKAFTAKGTFLFENRDDIKIEEIDVDIEIDIF
;
A
#
# COMPACT_ATOMS: atom_id res chain seq x y z
N MET A 1 23.37 -6.04 -1.02
CA MET A 1 22.08 -6.65 -1.40
C MET A 1 21.90 -6.58 -2.91
N GLU A 2 21.34 -7.62 -3.52
CA GLU A 2 20.95 -7.61 -4.94
C GLU A 2 19.67 -6.77 -5.13
N ILE A 3 19.50 -6.17 -6.30
CA ILE A 3 18.36 -5.27 -6.57
C ILE A 3 17.01 -6.00 -6.43
N ASP A 4 16.94 -7.26 -6.82
CA ASP A 4 15.70 -8.04 -6.72
C ASP A 4 15.30 -8.29 -5.27
N LYS A 5 16.27 -8.51 -4.38
CA LYS A 5 16.01 -8.60 -2.93
C LYS A 5 15.52 -7.27 -2.36
N ILE A 6 16.02 -6.14 -2.85
CA ILE A 6 15.53 -4.82 -2.44
C ILE A 6 14.06 -4.67 -2.84
N ARG A 7 13.70 -5.06 -4.06
CA ARG A 7 12.31 -5.04 -4.55
C ARG A 7 11.41 -5.93 -3.70
N ASP A 8 11.83 -7.17 -3.43
CA ASP A 8 11.08 -8.11 -2.59
C ASP A 8 10.83 -7.54 -1.19
N HIS A 9 11.85 -6.92 -0.58
CA HIS A 9 11.72 -6.30 0.74
C HIS A 9 10.79 -5.08 0.71
N ILE A 10 10.88 -4.23 -0.32
CA ILE A 10 9.95 -3.09 -0.48
C ILE A 10 8.52 -3.62 -0.62
N ALA A 11 8.28 -4.59 -1.51
CA ALA A 11 6.96 -5.17 -1.73
C ALA A 11 6.39 -5.74 -0.43
N GLN A 12 7.17 -6.55 0.30
CA GLN A 12 6.73 -7.15 1.56
C GLN A 12 6.44 -6.11 2.65
N LYS A 13 7.35 -5.16 2.86
CA LYS A 13 7.21 -4.16 3.93
C LYS A 13 6.06 -3.21 3.63
N LEU A 14 5.98 -2.68 2.41
CA LEU A 14 4.87 -1.80 2.02
C LEU A 14 3.52 -2.51 2.06
N SER A 15 3.43 -3.76 1.57
CA SER A 15 2.15 -4.50 1.57
C SER A 15 1.64 -4.88 2.97
N SER A 16 2.48 -4.77 4.01
CA SER A 16 2.11 -5.10 5.39
C SER A 16 2.12 -3.87 6.32
N ASP A 17 2.39 -2.67 5.79
CA ASP A 17 2.47 -1.46 6.58
C ASP A 17 1.07 -0.95 6.97
N TYR A 18 0.63 -1.34 8.16
CA TYR A 18 -0.68 -0.95 8.68
C TYR A 18 -0.90 0.56 8.67
N ASN A 19 0.10 1.37 9.02
CA ASN A 19 -0.09 2.81 9.18
C ASN A 19 -0.36 3.46 7.82
N VAL A 20 0.40 3.07 6.79
CA VAL A 20 0.23 3.57 5.43
C VAL A 20 -1.18 3.29 4.92
N TRP A 21 -1.64 2.05 5.02
CA TRP A 21 -2.95 1.67 4.48
C TRP A 21 -4.11 2.17 5.35
N ASN A 22 -3.91 2.30 6.66
CA ASN A 22 -4.86 2.96 7.54
C ASN A 22 -5.01 4.45 7.19
N ASP A 23 -3.92 5.15 6.88
CA ASP A 23 -3.98 6.56 6.46
C ASP A 23 -4.65 6.72 5.09
N VAL A 24 -4.37 5.80 4.16
CA VAL A 24 -5.06 5.73 2.86
C VAL A 24 -6.58 5.57 3.06
N LEU A 25 -7.02 4.64 3.90
CA LEU A 25 -8.44 4.43 4.19
C LEU A 25 -9.05 5.66 4.88
N ASN A 26 -8.43 6.19 5.92
CA ASN A 26 -8.98 7.34 6.66
C ASN A 26 -9.06 8.64 5.84
N ASN A 27 -8.36 8.73 4.71
CA ASN A 27 -8.44 9.86 3.77
C ASN A 27 -9.54 9.72 2.70
N THR A 28 -10.47 8.79 2.87
CA THR A 28 -11.58 8.55 1.91
C THR A 28 -12.92 8.99 2.50
N GLN A 29 -13.84 9.38 1.62
CA GLN A 29 -15.23 9.69 1.97
C GLN A 29 -16.13 8.52 1.58
N PRO A 30 -17.18 8.19 2.35
CA PRO A 30 -17.64 8.84 3.59
C PRO A 30 -16.86 8.40 4.84
N GLU A 31 -16.83 9.25 5.88
CA GLU A 31 -16.08 9.04 7.15
C GLU A 31 -16.59 7.87 8.03
N ASN A 32 -17.60 7.10 7.59
CA ASN A 32 -18.32 6.11 8.41
C ASN A 32 -18.42 4.74 7.72
N TYR A 33 -17.29 4.07 7.52
CA TYR A 33 -17.28 2.66 7.14
C TYR A 33 -16.32 1.87 8.03
N ALA A 34 -16.67 0.61 8.30
CA ALA A 34 -15.77 -0.32 8.97
C ALA A 34 -15.06 -1.16 7.91
N CYS A 35 -13.72 -1.09 7.87
CA CYS A 35 -12.89 -1.98 7.05
C CYS A 35 -12.38 -3.13 7.93
N GLU A 36 -12.96 -4.32 7.78
CA GLU A 36 -12.52 -5.50 8.54
C GLU A 36 -11.28 -6.16 7.95
N HIS A 37 -11.15 -6.13 6.62
CA HIS A 37 -10.07 -6.80 5.90
C HIS A 37 -9.60 -5.95 4.72
N TRP A 38 -8.29 -5.77 4.63
CA TRP A 38 -7.59 -5.16 3.50
C TRP A 38 -6.46 -6.08 3.02
N ARG A 39 -6.09 -5.91 1.76
CA ARG A 39 -5.01 -6.63 1.09
C ARG A 39 -4.32 -5.71 0.11
N VAL A 40 -3.00 -5.81 0.07
CA VAL A 40 -2.15 -5.09 -0.86
C VAL A 40 -1.35 -6.13 -1.63
N ASP A 41 -1.43 -6.06 -2.95
CA ASP A 41 -0.65 -6.89 -3.85
C ASP A 41 0.29 -6.00 -4.64
N ILE A 42 1.59 -6.19 -4.46
CA ILE A 42 2.66 -5.52 -5.21
C ILE A 42 3.54 -6.61 -5.81
N ASN A 43 3.73 -6.55 -7.12
CA ASN A 43 4.68 -7.43 -7.78
C ASN A 43 6.07 -6.77 -7.77
N PRO A 44 7.12 -7.45 -7.24
CA PRO A 44 8.46 -6.89 -7.16
C PRO A 44 9.03 -6.39 -8.49
N THR A 45 8.60 -6.94 -9.63
CA THR A 45 9.07 -6.49 -10.95
C THR A 45 8.58 -5.10 -11.32
N ASP A 46 7.49 -4.66 -10.71
CA ASP A 46 6.85 -3.36 -10.95
C ASP A 46 7.40 -2.28 -9.98
N ILE A 47 8.50 -2.61 -9.30
CA ILE A 47 9.24 -1.70 -8.41
C ILE A 47 10.53 -1.24 -9.09
N TRP A 48 10.63 0.06 -9.32
CA TRP A 48 11.87 0.71 -9.70
C TRP A 48 12.65 1.14 -8.46
N VAL A 49 13.97 0.90 -8.47
CA VAL A 49 14.85 1.17 -7.32
C VAL A 49 16.06 1.97 -7.78
N ASP A 50 16.28 3.12 -7.13
CA ASP A 50 17.48 3.93 -7.21
C ASP A 50 18.33 3.70 -5.97
N ILE A 51 19.31 2.80 -6.06
CA ILE A 51 20.19 2.47 -4.93
C ILE A 51 21.05 3.67 -4.50
N PRO A 52 21.72 4.42 -5.41
CA PRO A 52 22.50 5.59 -5.04
C PRO A 52 21.72 6.66 -4.26
N ASN A 53 20.49 6.96 -4.71
CA ASN A 53 19.65 7.97 -4.07
C ASN A 53 18.74 7.39 -2.97
N LYS A 54 18.74 6.07 -2.79
CA LYS A 54 17.91 5.30 -1.87
C LYS A 54 16.41 5.60 -2.02
N LYS A 55 15.96 5.65 -3.28
CA LYS A 55 14.57 5.92 -3.65
C LYS A 55 13.97 4.71 -4.34
N PHE A 56 12.65 4.61 -4.29
CA PHE A 56 11.91 3.65 -5.09
C PHE A 56 10.60 4.24 -5.61
N SER A 57 10.07 3.64 -6.67
CA SER A 57 8.69 3.79 -7.08
C SER A 57 8.04 2.43 -7.29
N VAL A 58 6.76 2.33 -6.97
CA VAL A 58 5.88 1.23 -7.34
C VAL A 58 5.01 1.76 -8.46
N ASP A 59 5.16 1.18 -9.64
CA ASP A 59 4.49 1.66 -10.85
C ASP A 59 3.10 1.01 -11.03
N ASP A 60 2.89 -0.18 -10.45
CA ASP A 60 1.59 -0.86 -10.41
C ASP A 60 1.46 -1.70 -9.13
N GLY A 61 0.39 -1.46 -8.38
CA GLY A 61 0.03 -2.21 -7.18
C GLY A 61 -1.48 -2.18 -6.99
N PHE A 62 -2.04 -3.19 -6.33
CA PHE A 62 -3.48 -3.30 -6.10
C PHE A 62 -3.80 -3.25 -4.63
N PHE A 63 -4.66 -2.31 -4.24
CA PHE A 63 -5.24 -2.23 -2.91
C PHE A 63 -6.68 -2.71 -2.95
N SER A 64 -6.98 -3.73 -2.16
CA SER A 64 -8.32 -4.32 -2.06
C SER A 64 -8.80 -4.32 -0.62
N PHE A 65 -10.05 -3.95 -0.39
CA PHE A 65 -10.65 -3.96 0.95
C PHE A 65 -12.15 -4.19 0.89
N ASN A 66 -12.72 -4.68 1.98
CA ASN A 66 -14.16 -4.85 2.14
C ASN A 66 -14.66 -3.86 3.20
N VAL A 67 -15.72 -3.13 2.87
CA VAL A 67 -16.40 -2.22 3.81
C VAL A 67 -17.78 -2.73 4.17
N ILE A 68 -18.11 -2.57 5.45
CA ILE A 68 -19.46 -2.71 5.97
C ILE A 68 -19.99 -1.29 6.22
N VAL A 69 -21.03 -0.91 5.48
CA VAL A 69 -21.76 0.35 5.70
C VAL A 69 -22.81 0.12 6.80
N GLU A 70 -23.01 1.12 7.67
CA GLU A 70 -23.78 1.04 8.92
C GLU A 70 -25.04 0.14 8.95
N PRO A 71 -25.33 -0.50 10.10
CA PRO A 71 -26.44 -1.43 10.26
C PRO A 71 -27.79 -0.70 10.22
N GLY A 72 -28.60 -0.98 9.21
CA GLY A 72 -29.98 -0.47 9.14
C GLY A 72 -30.74 -0.76 7.84
N LYS A 73 -30.02 -1.00 6.74
CA LYS A 73 -30.60 -1.45 5.46
C LYS A 73 -29.60 -2.34 4.74
N GLU A 74 -29.79 -3.66 4.85
CA GLU A 74 -28.99 -4.70 4.18
C GLU A 74 -27.48 -4.52 4.35
N ASN A 75 -26.84 -5.37 5.18
CA ASN A 75 -25.38 -5.46 5.23
C ASN A 75 -24.86 -5.74 3.80
N LYS A 76 -24.43 -4.70 3.10
CA LYS A 76 -23.83 -4.81 1.79
C LYS A 76 -22.33 -4.79 2.01
N ASP A 77 -21.73 -5.96 1.91
CA ASP A 77 -20.29 -6.08 1.74
C ASP A 77 -19.95 -5.48 0.37
N ILE A 78 -19.29 -4.33 0.38
CA ILE A 78 -18.79 -3.72 -0.84
C ILE A 78 -17.30 -3.99 -0.91
N SER A 79 -16.90 -4.78 -1.90
CA SER A 79 -15.50 -5.01 -2.23
C SER A 79 -14.99 -3.91 -3.13
N TYR A 80 -13.94 -3.23 -2.68
CA TYR A 80 -13.19 -2.27 -3.47
C TYR A 80 -11.87 -2.90 -3.90
N ASN A 81 -11.47 -2.64 -5.13
CA ASN A 81 -10.16 -2.98 -5.66
C ASN A 81 -9.72 -1.84 -6.57
N LYS A 82 -8.60 -1.21 -6.23
CA LYS A 82 -8.05 -0.05 -6.93
C LYS A 82 -6.56 -0.24 -7.14
N ALA A 83 -6.11 0.12 -8.34
CA ALA A 83 -4.69 0.25 -8.61
C ALA A 83 -4.13 1.49 -7.91
N PHE A 84 -2.88 1.44 -7.48
CA PHE A 84 -2.15 2.56 -6.92
C PHE A 84 -0.74 2.63 -7.48
N THR A 85 -0.14 3.81 -7.35
CA THR A 85 1.30 3.98 -7.49
C THR A 85 1.86 4.50 -6.18
N ALA A 86 3.15 4.29 -5.95
CA ALA A 86 3.77 4.82 -4.74
C ALA A 86 5.21 5.26 -4.99
N LYS A 87 5.68 6.22 -4.20
CA LYS A 87 7.08 6.67 -4.22
C LYS A 87 7.58 6.78 -2.80
N GLY A 88 8.85 6.43 -2.59
CA GLY A 88 9.40 6.47 -1.24
C GLY A 88 10.91 6.45 -1.18
N THR A 89 11.39 6.49 0.05
CA THR A 89 12.81 6.38 0.40
C THR A 89 13.03 5.19 1.32
N PHE A 90 14.25 4.65 1.30
CA PHE A 90 14.63 3.54 2.16
C PHE A 90 16.04 3.71 2.73
N LEU A 91 16.34 2.98 3.79
CA LEU A 91 17.70 2.83 4.33
C LEU A 91 18.06 1.35 4.42
N PHE A 92 19.36 1.06 4.33
CA PHE A 92 19.89 -0.24 4.69
C PHE A 92 20.05 -0.29 6.21
N GLU A 93 19.27 -1.13 6.90
CA GLU A 93 19.47 -1.38 8.33
C GLU A 93 20.70 -2.27 8.56
N ASN A 94 20.94 -3.19 7.62
CA ASN A 94 22.14 -4.01 7.56
C ASN A 94 22.40 -4.42 6.09
N ARG A 95 23.28 -5.40 5.85
CA ARG A 95 23.65 -5.83 4.49
C ARG A 95 22.52 -6.51 3.72
N ASP A 96 21.55 -7.06 4.45
CA ASP A 96 20.51 -7.96 3.97
C ASP A 96 19.08 -7.48 4.30
N ASP A 97 18.91 -6.30 4.91
CA ASP A 97 17.60 -5.73 5.19
C ASP A 97 17.56 -4.22 5.00
N ILE A 98 16.36 -3.72 4.67
CA ILE A 98 16.06 -2.31 4.46
C ILE A 98 14.87 -1.87 5.31
N LYS A 99 14.79 -0.58 5.58
CA LYS A 99 13.64 0.07 6.21
C LYS A 99 13.10 1.13 5.27
N ILE A 100 11.78 1.17 5.08
CA ILE A 100 11.10 2.28 4.40
C ILE A 100 11.04 3.46 5.37
N GLU A 101 11.49 4.63 4.95
CA GLU A 101 11.48 5.84 5.79
C GLU A 101 10.30 6.74 5.46
N GLU A 102 10.10 7.01 4.17
CA GLU A 102 9.02 7.86 3.67
C GLU A 102 8.32 7.14 2.53
N ILE A 103 7.01 7.31 2.47
CA ILE A 103 6.15 6.76 1.43
C ILE A 103 5.04 7.74 1.14
N ASP A 104 4.79 7.93 -0.15
CA ASP A 104 3.67 8.67 -0.70
C ASP A 104 2.91 7.72 -1.63
N VAL A 105 1.65 7.44 -1.30
CA VAL A 105 0.79 6.53 -2.05
C VAL A 105 -0.23 7.36 -2.81
N ASP A 106 -0.23 7.20 -4.13
CA ASP A 106 -1.20 7.81 -5.02
C ASP A 106 -2.23 6.76 -5.44
N ILE A 107 -3.43 6.90 -4.90
CA ILE A 107 -4.55 6.00 -5.12
C ILE A 107 -5.86 6.79 -5.17
N GLU A 108 -6.64 6.57 -6.22
CA GLU A 108 -7.96 7.17 -6.38
C GLU A 108 -9.02 6.27 -5.74
N ILE A 109 -9.28 6.50 -4.45
CA ILE A 109 -10.38 5.84 -3.74
C ILE A 109 -11.56 6.82 -3.68
N ASP A 110 -12.42 6.75 -4.70
CA ASP A 110 -13.76 7.31 -4.63
C ASP A 110 -14.74 6.19 -4.27
N ILE A 111 -15.21 6.18 -3.02
CA ILE A 111 -16.07 5.11 -2.51
C ILE A 111 -17.52 5.32 -2.97
N PHE A 112 -17.98 6.52 -3.35
CA PHE A 112 -19.36 6.77 -3.81
C PHE A 112 -19.56 8.03 -4.67
#